data_AF-U9W1A6-F1
#
_entry.id   AF-U9W1A6-F1
#
_cell.length_a   1.000
_cell.length_b   1.000
_cell.length_c   1.000
_cell.angle_alpha   90.00
_cell.angle_beta   90.00
_cell.angle_gamma   90.00
#
_symmetry.space_group_name_H-M   'P 1'
#
loop_
_entity.id
_entity.type
_entity.pdbx_description
1 polymer ?
#
loop_
_entity_poly.entity_id
_entity_poly.type
_entity_poly.pdbx_seq_one_letter_code
_entity_poly.pdbx_strand_id
1 'polypeptide(L)' 'MIELDGAIHQSQVERDAERDAWMQANGLTVLRFANASVLDDLPTVLTAIDSHLLKSCFPQEKDLE' A
#
# COMPACT_ATOMS: atom_id res chain seq x y z
N MET A 1 -3.73 -3.89 -3.50
CA MET A 1 -2.51 -4.66 -3.82
C MET A 1 -1.53 -4.51 -2.68
N ILE A 2 -0.81 -5.57 -2.29
CA ILE A 2 0.18 -5.53 -1.22
C ILE A 2 1.56 -5.86 -1.80
N GLU A 3 2.55 -5.05 -1.47
CA GLU A 3 3.94 -5.23 -1.89
C GLU A 3 4.88 -5.28 -0.70
N LEU A 4 5.92 -6.10 -0.84
CA LEU A 4 6.95 -6.27 0.19
C LEU A 4 8.29 -5.76 -0.33
N ASP A 5 8.78 -4.69 0.28
CA ASP A 5 10.01 -4.01 -0.10
C ASP A 5 11.19 -4.59 0.69
N GLY A 6 12.13 -5.18 -0.04
CA GLY A 6 13.45 -5.54 0.47
C GLY A 6 14.43 -4.36 0.42
N ALA A 7 15.53 -4.44 1.16
CA ALA A 7 16.54 -3.37 1.27
C ALA A 7 17.32 -3.04 -0.03
N ILE A 8 16.96 -3.63 -1.17
CA ILE A 8 17.65 -3.47 -2.46
C ILE A 8 16.78 -2.60 -3.38
N HIS A 9 16.71 -1.30 -3.10
CA HIS A 9 15.90 -0.34 -3.86
C HIS A 9 16.70 0.88 -4.33
N GLN A 10 17.77 0.68 -5.11
CA GLN A 10 18.48 1.78 -5.78
C GLN A 10 18.32 1.80 -7.31
N SER A 11 17.70 0.80 -7.93
CA SER A 11 17.66 0.65 -9.40
C SER A 11 16.27 0.45 -10.02
N GLN A 12 15.17 0.61 -9.27
CA GLN A 12 13.80 0.37 -9.75
C GLN A 12 12.86 1.59 -9.77
N VAL A 13 13.35 2.78 -9.43
CA VAL A 13 12.54 4.01 -9.25
C VAL A 13 11.64 4.32 -10.45
N GLU A 14 12.15 4.22 -11.68
CA GLU A 14 11.37 4.55 -12.88
C GLU A 14 10.31 3.48 -13.22
N ARG A 15 10.63 2.21 -12.97
CA ARG A 15 9.72 1.09 -13.23
C ARG A 15 8.60 1.02 -12.18
N ASP A 16 8.87 1.46 -10.96
CA ASP A 16 7.86 1.60 -9.91
C ASP A 16 6.90 2.76 -10.19
N ALA A 17 7.38 3.87 -10.77
CA ALA A 17 6.53 5.02 -11.05
C ALA A 17 5.46 4.73 -12.13
N GLU A 18 5.81 4.08 -13.25
CA GLU A 18 4.84 3.70 -14.28
C GLU A 18 3.80 2.71 -13.74
N ARG A 19 4.27 1.78 -12.91
CA ARG A 19 3.45 0.73 -12.32
C ARG A 19 2.48 1.27 -11.29
N ASP A 20 2.93 2.18 -10.43
CA ASP A 20 2.07 2.87 -9.47
C ASP A 20 1.05 3.75 -10.20
N ALA A 21 1.45 4.47 -11.25
CA ALA A 21 0.55 5.28 -12.05
C ALA A 21 -0.54 4.44 -12.75
N TRP A 22 -0.19 3.28 -13.31
CA TRP A 22 -1.16 2.36 -13.88
C TRP A 22 -2.12 1.82 -12.83
N MET A 23 -1.63 1.43 -11.65
CA MET A 23 -2.48 0.93 -10.57
C MET A 23 -3.46 2.00 -10.07
N GLN A 24 -2.99 3.22 -9.88
CA GLN A 24 -3.85 4.35 -9.50
C GLN A 24 -4.91 4.64 -10.56
N ALA A 25 -4.53 4.64 -11.85
CA ALA A 25 -5.48 4.85 -12.95
C ALA A 25 -6.58 3.78 -13.01
N ASN A 26 -6.32 2.59 -12.47
CA ASN A 26 -7.30 1.49 -12.38
C ASN A 26 -8.05 1.45 -11.03
N GLY A 27 -7.90 2.47 -10.17
CA GLY A 27 -8.56 2.53 -8.87
C GLY A 27 -8.01 1.54 -7.85
N LEU A 28 -6.80 1.04 -8.06
CA LEU A 28 -6.14 0.11 -7.14
C LEU A 28 -5.29 0.90 -6.13
N THR A 29 -5.52 0.64 -4.84
CA THR A 29 -4.63 1.11 -3.79
C THR A 29 -3.48 0.13 -3.55
N VAL A 30 -2.27 0.66 -3.47
CA VAL A 30 -1.04 -0.11 -3.18
C VAL A 30 -0.64 0.13 -1.73
N LEU A 31 -0.44 -0.95 -0.98
CA LEU A 31 0.10 -0.93 0.38
C LEU A 31 1.49 -1.59 0.34
N ARG A 32 2.52 -0.83 0.72
CA ARG A 32 3.92 -1.30 0.75
C ARG A 32 4.35 -1.53 2.19
N PHE A 33 4.97 -2.68 2.46
CA PHE A 33 5.54 -3.02 3.76
C PHE A 33 7.01 -3.43 3.59
N ALA A 34 7.87 -3.07 4.54
CA ALA A 34 9.21 -3.63 4.56
C ALA A 34 9.14 -5.13 4.87
N ASN A 35 10.03 -5.93 4.26
CA ASN A 35 10.10 -7.37 4.54
C ASN A 35 10.28 -7.65 6.04
N ALA A 36 11.12 -6.85 6.71
CA ALA A 36 11.35 -6.95 8.14
C ALA A 36 10.06 -6.76 8.94
N SER A 37 9.17 -5.82 8.56
CA SER A 37 7.92 -5.60 9.27
C SER A 37 7.00 -6.83 9.25
N VAL A 38 6.99 -7.60 8.16
CA VAL A 38 6.20 -8.84 8.09
C VAL A 38 6.80 -9.95 8.95
N LEU A 39 8.14 -10.04 8.98
CA LEU A 39 8.87 -11.08 9.70
C LEU A 39 8.91 -10.81 11.21
N ASP A 40 9.04 -9.55 11.59
CA ASP A 40 9.28 -9.12 12.97
C ASP A 40 7.97 -8.76 13.69
N ASP A 41 6.98 -8.21 12.98
CA ASP A 41 5.72 -7.75 13.56
C ASP A 41 4.53 -7.84 12.59
N LEU A 42 4.17 -9.08 12.26
CA LEU A 42 3.01 -9.40 11.43
C LEU A 42 1.68 -8.78 11.95
N PRO A 43 1.38 -8.75 13.27
CA PRO A 43 0.16 -8.13 13.77
C PRO A 43 -0.02 -6.66 13.35
N THR A 44 1.05 -5.88 13.35
CA THR A 44 1.01 -4.48 12.91
C THR A 44 0.69 -4.37 11.41
N VAL A 45 1.28 -5.24 10.58
CA VAL A 45 0.98 -5.29 9.13
C VAL A 45 -0.50 -5.63 8.88
N LEU A 46 -1.04 -6.62 9.59
CA LEU A 46 -2.45 -7.00 9.46
C LEU A 46 -3.39 -5.88 9.90
N THR A 47 -3.09 -5.20 11.00
CA THR A 47 -3.88 -4.06 11.49
C THR A 47 -3.93 -2.92 10.46
N ALA A 48 -2.82 -2.66 9.77
CA ALA A 48 -2.77 -1.66 8.70
C ALA A 48 -3.63 -2.05 7.49
N ILE A 49 -3.64 -3.33 7.11
CA ILE A 49 -4.50 -3.85 6.04
C ILE A 49 -5.98 -3.72 6.43
N ASP A 50 -6.36 -4.16 7.62
CA ASP A 50 -7.75 -4.07 8.10
C ASP A 50 -8.23 -2.62 8.15
N SER A 51 -7.40 -1.71 8.66
CA SER A 51 -7.70 -0.28 8.70
C SER A 51 -7.95 0.31 7.31
N HIS A 52 -7.23 -0.18 6.30
CA HIS A 52 -7.41 0.25 4.92
C HIS A 52 -8.71 -0.30 4.32
N LEU A 53 -9.01 -1.58 4.55
CA LEU A 53 -10.25 -2.21 4.08
C LEU A 53 -11.50 -1.54 4.68
N LEU A 54 -11.45 -1.19 5.96
CA LEU A 54 -12.55 -0.48 6.63
C LEU A 54 -12.82 0.89 6.02
N LYS A 55 -11.77 1.65 5.69
CA LYS A 55 -11.90 2.96 5.02
C LYS A 55 -12.45 2.83 3.60
N SER A 56 -12.04 1.81 2.86
CA SER A 56 -12.54 1.58 1.50
C SER A 56 -14.01 1.12 1.48
N CYS A 57 -14.49 0.47 2.54
CA CYS A 57 -15.88 0.03 2.66
C CYS A 57 -16.82 1.17 3.13
N PHE A 58 -16.28 2.19 3.79
CA PHE A 58 -17.01 3.38 4.24
C PHE A 58 -16.25 4.64 3.82
N PRO A 59 -16.47 5.18 2.61
CA PRO A 59 -15.95 6.49 2.26
C PRO A 59 -16.50 7.51 3.28
N GLN A 60 -15.60 8.13 4.04
CA GLN A 60 -15.97 9.15 5.01
C GLN A 60 -16.61 10.32 4.25
N GLU A 61 -17.82 10.75 4.62
CA GLU A 61 -18.61 11.81 3.97
C GLU A 61 -17.99 13.24 4.05
N LYS A 62 -16.67 13.38 4.19
CA LYS A 62 -16.00 14.64 4.52
C LYS A 62 -15.37 15.41 3.34
N ASP A 63 -15.67 15.04 2.10
CA ASP A 63 -15.19 15.77 0.90
C ASP A 63 -16.27 16.62 0.20
N LEU A 64 -17.29 17.09 0.95
CA LEU A 64 -18.29 18.06 0.48
C LEU A 64 -18.24 19.35 1.31
N GLU A 65 -17.16 20.12 1.16
CA GLU A 65 -17.12 21.57 1.45
C GLU A 65 -16.39 22.33 0.34
#